data_AF-A0A9D9MCV1-F1
#
_entry.id   AF-A0A9D9MCV1-F1
#
_cell.length_a   1.000
_cell.length_b   1.000
_cell.length_c   1.000
_cell.angle_alpha   90.00
_cell.angle_beta   90.00
_cell.angle_gamma   90.00
#
_symmetry.space_group_name_H-M   'P 1'
#
loop_
_entity.id
_entity.type
_entity.pdbx_description
1 polymer ?
#
loop_
_entity_poly.entity_id
_entity_poly.type
_entity_poly.pdbx_seq_one_letter_code
_entity_poly.pdbx_strand_id
1 'polypeptide(L)'
;LTENYNPLSSDINLLIILNQADPERIIVLGKYGAKTLQNNNITPTILSYNEFISSADIFPMEYFDIKDLHEVLYGDDVFKDLEISRANLRLQTEDRLRGCINSLRQVLLLSESNPKYIANGVRHTHGLYNAIFRSILRLVGEEKIAYTYVENLKAVSEYIDFNPQPFKDICRIAKDTPIEGVVVDLVLALVNIVDFVDKLNIK
;
A
#
# COMPACT_ATOMS: atom_id res chain seq x y z
N LEU A 1 11.59 13.61 1.34
CA LEU A 1 11.89 12.15 1.49
C LEU A 1 11.62 11.72 2.93
N THR A 2 11.06 10.53 3.17
CA THR A 2 10.76 10.04 4.53
C THR A 2 12.04 9.65 5.29
N GLU A 3 11.99 9.64 6.63
CA GLU A 3 13.13 9.27 7.51
C GLU A 3 13.70 7.86 7.24
N ASN A 4 12.92 6.97 6.64
CA ASN A 4 13.33 5.61 6.28
C ASN A 4 13.81 5.46 4.83
N TYR A 5 14.09 6.57 4.13
CA TYR A 5 14.59 6.50 2.75
C TYR A 5 15.96 5.82 2.70
N ASN A 6 16.05 4.73 1.94
CA ASN A 6 17.30 4.07 1.63
C ASN A 6 17.69 4.36 0.17
N PRO A 7 18.79 5.09 -0.09
CA PRO A 7 19.24 5.41 -1.44
C PRO A 7 19.47 4.21 -2.36
N LEU A 8 19.69 3.02 -1.79
CA LEU A 8 19.98 1.79 -2.54
C LEU A 8 18.73 0.97 -2.87
N SER A 9 17.61 1.19 -2.19
CA SER A 9 16.45 0.28 -2.28
C SER A 9 15.10 0.96 -2.19
N SER A 10 15.02 2.23 -1.81
CA SER A 10 13.78 2.99 -1.78
C SER A 10 13.56 3.65 -3.12
N ASP A 11 12.40 3.37 -3.72
CA ASP A 11 11.95 4.11 -4.89
C ASP A 11 11.62 5.56 -4.51
N ILE A 12 11.82 6.48 -5.46
CA ILE A 12 11.34 7.86 -5.34
C ILE A 12 10.04 7.94 -6.15
N ASN A 13 8.94 8.11 -5.43
CA ASN A 13 7.64 8.32 -6.04
C ASN A 13 7.50 9.78 -6.47
N LEU A 14 7.25 10.02 -7.76
CA LEU A 14 7.01 11.35 -8.32
C LEU A 14 5.63 11.37 -8.95
N LEU A 15 4.76 12.28 -8.51
CA LEU A 15 3.45 12.53 -9.13
C LEU A 15 3.50 13.86 -9.88
N ILE A 16 3.08 13.84 -11.14
CA ILE A 16 2.99 15.02 -12.01
C ILE A 16 1.53 15.17 -12.45
N ILE A 17 0.90 16.27 -12.04
CA ILE A 17 -0.47 16.60 -12.43
C ILE A 17 -0.42 17.72 -13.45
N LEU A 18 -1.02 17.48 -14.61
CA LEU A 18 -1.04 18.40 -15.75
C LEU A 18 -2.47 18.83 -16.05
N ASN A 19 -2.67 19.99 -16.69
CA ASN A 19 -4.00 20.33 -17.21
C ASN A 19 -4.46 19.31 -18.26
N GLN A 20 -3.54 18.81 -19.07
CA GLN A 20 -3.75 17.76 -20.06
C GLN A 20 -2.51 16.86 -20.13
N ALA A 21 -2.68 15.55 -19.99
CA ALA A 21 -1.62 14.55 -20.09
C ALA A 21 -1.49 14.02 -21.53
N ASP A 22 -1.16 14.90 -22.47
CA ASP A 22 -1.02 14.56 -23.89
C ASP A 22 0.23 13.68 -24.14
N PRO A 23 0.06 12.44 -24.66
CA PRO A 23 1.17 11.54 -24.95
C PRO A 23 2.26 12.13 -25.86
N GLU A 24 1.90 12.95 -26.86
CA GLU A 24 2.89 13.53 -27.76
C GLU A 24 3.82 14.51 -27.03
N ARG A 25 3.25 15.31 -26.11
CA ARG A 25 4.02 16.22 -25.26
C ARG A 25 4.88 15.48 -24.24
N ILE A 26 4.38 14.37 -23.69
CA ILE A 26 5.13 13.52 -22.77
C ILE A 26 6.36 12.91 -23.48
N ILE A 27 6.22 12.47 -24.74
CA ILE A 27 7.36 12.00 -25.55
C ILE A 27 8.43 13.09 -25.69
N VAL A 28 8.01 14.34 -25.93
CA VAL A 28 8.93 15.47 -26.02
C VAL A 28 9.63 15.73 -24.68
N LEU A 29 8.90 15.71 -23.55
CA LEU A 29 9.47 15.85 -22.21
C LEU A 29 10.52 14.76 -21.93
N GLY A 30 10.26 13.52 -22.37
CA GLY A 30 11.18 12.40 -22.25
C GLY A 30 12.56 12.67 -22.86
N LYS A 31 12.65 13.47 -23.92
CA LYS A 31 13.94 13.84 -24.55
C LYS A 31 14.85 14.66 -23.64
N TYR A 32 14.29 15.37 -22.66
CA TYR A 32 15.04 16.23 -21.74
C TYR A 32 15.32 15.56 -20.40
N GLY A 33 14.39 14.75 -19.89
CA GLY A 33 14.41 14.26 -18.51
C GLY A 33 14.56 12.75 -18.33
N ALA A 34 14.29 11.93 -19.34
CA ALA A 34 14.16 10.48 -19.15
C ALA A 34 15.44 9.83 -18.60
N LYS A 35 16.62 10.23 -19.09
CA LYS A 35 17.89 9.69 -18.60
C LYS A 35 18.12 9.99 -17.11
N THR A 36 17.75 11.19 -16.67
CA THR A 36 17.85 11.58 -15.26
C THR A 36 16.89 10.77 -14.40
N LEU A 37 15.63 10.61 -14.82
CA LEU A 37 14.64 9.79 -14.12
C LEU A 37 15.11 8.34 -13.97
N GLN A 38 15.58 7.73 -15.07
CA GLN A 38 16.10 6.36 -15.10
C GLN A 38 17.32 6.18 -14.19
N ASN A 39 18.29 7.11 -14.24
CA ASN A 39 19.49 7.04 -13.41
C ASN A 39 19.21 7.14 -11.91
N ASN A 40 18.04 7.68 -11.53
CA ASN A 40 17.63 7.83 -10.14
C ASN A 40 16.49 6.87 -9.76
N ASN A 41 16.18 5.86 -10.58
CA ASN A 41 15.08 4.91 -10.37
C ASN A 41 13.72 5.59 -10.10
N ILE A 42 13.46 6.70 -10.77
CA ILE A 42 12.21 7.46 -10.64
C ILE A 42 11.28 7.05 -11.78
N THR A 43 10.12 6.50 -11.44
CA THR A 43 9.04 6.24 -12.39
C THR A 43 7.87 7.17 -12.06
N PRO A 44 7.69 8.29 -12.80
CA PRO A 44 6.65 9.24 -12.47
C PRO A 44 5.25 8.69 -12.77
N THR A 45 4.32 8.90 -11.85
CA THR A 45 2.89 8.86 -12.15
C THR A 45 2.50 10.19 -12.78
N ILE A 46 1.90 10.14 -13.98
CA ILE A 46 1.46 11.33 -14.71
C ILE A 46 -0.04 11.25 -14.87
N LEU A 47 -0.76 12.27 -14.42
CA LEU A 47 -2.22 12.38 -14.53
C LEU A 47 -2.59 13.75 -15.08
N SER A 48 -3.69 13.81 -15.84
CA SER A 48 -4.40 15.07 -16.00
C SER A 48 -5.14 15.43 -14.71
N TYR A 49 -5.44 16.71 -14.52
CA TYR A 49 -6.22 17.18 -13.37
C TYR A 49 -7.60 16.49 -13.28
N ASN A 50 -8.23 16.26 -14.43
CA ASN A 50 -9.52 15.55 -14.47
C ASN A 50 -9.38 14.09 -14.04
N GLU A 51 -8.36 13.37 -14.51
CA GLU A 51 -8.09 11.99 -14.07
C GLU A 51 -7.77 11.93 -12.58
N PHE A 52 -6.99 12.89 -12.07
CA PHE A 52 -6.70 13.00 -10.65
C PHE A 52 -8.00 13.11 -9.82
N ILE A 53 -8.87 14.06 -10.13
CA ILE A 53 -10.14 14.22 -9.42
C ILE A 53 -11.04 12.99 -9.59
N SER A 54 -11.18 12.48 -10.82
CA SER A 54 -12.11 11.38 -11.11
C SER A 54 -11.62 10.00 -10.67
N SER A 55 -10.39 9.86 -10.18
CA SER A 55 -9.85 8.59 -9.71
C SER A 55 -9.65 8.52 -8.19
N ALA A 56 -9.98 9.61 -7.47
CA ALA A 56 -9.97 9.65 -6.01
C ALA A 56 -10.95 8.67 -5.35
N ASP A 57 -11.96 8.20 -6.09
CA ASP A 57 -12.90 7.17 -5.67
C ASP A 57 -12.34 5.75 -5.81
N ILE A 58 -11.42 5.52 -6.75
CA ILE A 58 -10.83 4.20 -7.03
C ILE A 58 -9.49 4.01 -6.30
N PHE A 59 -8.74 5.09 -6.04
CA PHE A 59 -7.43 5.05 -5.36
C PHE A 59 -7.36 5.81 -4.02
N PRO A 60 -8.35 5.67 -3.12
CA PRO A 60 -8.38 6.43 -1.88
C PRO A 60 -7.19 6.12 -0.94
N MET A 61 -6.74 4.86 -0.85
CA MET A 61 -5.59 4.49 -0.02
C MET A 61 -4.32 5.24 -0.46
N GLU A 62 -4.02 5.21 -1.76
CA GLU A 62 -2.87 5.87 -2.34
C GLU A 62 -2.97 7.39 -2.14
N TYR A 63 -4.15 7.98 -2.31
CA TYR A 63 -4.35 9.42 -2.18
C TYR A 63 -4.28 9.91 -0.73
N PHE A 64 -4.77 9.14 0.23
CA PHE A 64 -4.53 9.45 1.65
C PHE A 64 -3.04 9.39 2.00
N ASP A 65 -2.33 8.39 1.47
CA ASP A 65 -0.89 8.28 1.71
C ASP A 65 -0.10 9.45 1.10
N ILE A 66 -0.50 9.94 -0.07
CA ILE A 66 0.08 11.14 -0.67
C ILE A 66 -0.29 12.36 0.16
N LYS A 67 -1.57 12.54 0.53
CA LYS A 67 -2.03 13.68 1.33
C LYS A 67 -1.25 13.84 2.64
N ASP A 68 -0.91 12.73 3.29
CA ASP A 68 -0.19 12.75 4.57
C ASP A 68 1.33 13.00 4.44
N LEU A 69 1.95 12.68 3.30
CA LEU A 69 3.42 12.57 3.19
C LEU A 69 4.06 13.32 2.02
N HIS A 70 3.27 13.90 1.11
CA HIS A 70 3.83 14.54 -0.07
C HIS A 70 4.56 15.84 0.24
N GLU A 71 5.45 16.20 -0.66
CA GLU A 71 6.13 17.48 -0.68
C GLU A 71 5.89 18.12 -2.05
N VAL A 72 5.33 19.33 -2.08
CA VAL A 72 5.08 20.05 -3.34
C VAL A 72 6.40 20.61 -3.86
N LEU A 73 6.88 20.05 -4.97
CA LEU A 73 8.11 20.49 -5.62
C LEU A 73 7.87 21.70 -6.54
N TYR A 74 6.69 21.82 -7.13
CA TYR A 74 6.32 22.89 -8.06
C TYR A 74 4.80 22.98 -8.22
N GLY A 75 4.28 24.22 -8.32
CA GLY A 75 2.85 24.49 -8.53
C GLY A 75 2.04 24.57 -7.24
N ASP A 76 0.72 24.45 -7.37
CA ASP A 76 -0.22 24.48 -6.26
C ASP A 76 -0.36 23.09 -5.60
N ASP A 77 -0.63 23.08 -4.29
CA ASP A 77 -0.99 21.86 -3.56
C ASP A 77 -2.46 21.49 -3.85
N VAL A 78 -2.67 20.58 -4.78
CA VAL A 78 -4.01 20.09 -5.16
C VAL A 78 -4.57 19.02 -4.20
N PHE A 79 -3.78 18.49 -3.27
CA PHE A 79 -4.24 17.48 -2.30
C PHE A 79 -4.87 18.10 -1.05
N LYS A 80 -4.51 19.35 -0.73
CA LYS A 80 -5.04 20.09 0.42
C LYS A 80 -6.57 20.06 0.47
N ASP A 81 -7.21 20.41 -0.64
CA ASP A 81 -8.67 20.52 -0.76
C ASP A 81 -9.32 19.26 -1.35
N LEU A 82 -8.54 18.21 -1.63
CA LEU A 82 -9.07 16.95 -2.14
C LEU A 82 -9.88 16.23 -1.05
N GLU A 83 -11.17 16.05 -1.30
CA GLU A 83 -12.04 15.20 -0.49
C GLU A 83 -11.93 13.75 -0.94
N ILE A 84 -11.55 12.88 0.00
CA ILE A 84 -11.43 11.44 -0.25
C ILE A 84 -12.51 10.73 0.55
N SER A 85 -13.35 9.98 -0.15
CA SER A 85 -14.47 9.25 0.47
C SER A 85 -13.96 8.13 1.38
N ARG A 86 -14.34 8.19 2.66
CA ARG A 86 -14.08 7.10 3.62
C ARG A 86 -14.84 5.82 3.23
N ALA A 87 -16.00 5.94 2.60
CA ALA A 87 -16.75 4.77 2.11
C ALA A 87 -15.98 4.05 0.99
N ASN A 88 -15.39 4.81 0.06
CA ASN A 88 -14.52 4.24 -0.98
C ASN A 88 -13.23 3.68 -0.38
N LEU A 89 -12.65 4.35 0.62
CA LEU A 89 -11.50 3.82 1.36
C LEU A 89 -11.81 2.44 1.98
N ARG A 90 -12.99 2.28 2.59
CA ARG A 90 -13.44 0.99 3.13
C ARG A 90 -13.50 -0.08 2.04
N LEU A 91 -14.14 0.23 0.92
CA LEU A 91 -14.28 -0.69 -0.22
C LEU A 91 -12.92 -1.11 -0.78
N GLN A 92 -12.01 -0.16 -1.02
CA GLN A 92 -10.68 -0.48 -1.52
C GLN A 92 -9.88 -1.31 -0.49
N THR A 93 -9.99 -1.00 0.81
CA THR A 93 -9.34 -1.78 1.87
C THR A 93 -9.80 -3.23 1.86
N GLU A 94 -11.11 -3.44 1.75
CA GLU A 94 -11.72 -4.76 1.67
C GLU A 94 -11.26 -5.52 0.42
N ASP A 95 -11.25 -4.87 -0.75
CA ASP A 95 -10.74 -5.45 -2.00
C ASP A 95 -9.29 -5.91 -1.87
N ARG A 96 -8.40 -5.04 -1.33
CA ARG A 96 -6.99 -5.37 -1.11
C ARG A 96 -6.83 -6.55 -0.15
N LEU A 97 -7.58 -6.58 0.95
CA LEU A 97 -7.54 -7.68 1.91
C LEU A 97 -7.98 -9.01 1.28
N ARG A 98 -9.09 -9.01 0.54
CA ARG A 98 -9.61 -10.20 -0.16
C ARG A 98 -8.63 -10.68 -1.23
N GLY A 99 -7.99 -9.75 -1.95
CA GLY A 99 -6.89 -10.03 -2.87
C GLY A 99 -5.73 -10.74 -2.18
N CYS A 100 -5.27 -10.22 -1.03
CA CYS A 100 -4.22 -10.86 -0.23
C CYS A 100 -4.58 -12.29 0.16
N ILE A 101 -5.78 -12.50 0.69
CA ILE A 101 -6.26 -13.83 1.08
C ILE A 101 -6.24 -14.79 -0.12
N ASN A 102 -6.72 -14.34 -1.28
CA ASN A 102 -6.73 -15.17 -2.49
C ASN A 102 -5.31 -15.52 -2.96
N SER A 103 -4.39 -14.54 -2.96
CA SER A 103 -2.98 -14.77 -3.31
C SER A 103 -2.31 -15.77 -2.37
N LEU A 104 -2.54 -15.67 -1.05
CA LEU A 104 -1.98 -16.62 -0.09
C LEU A 104 -2.55 -18.03 -0.27
N ARG A 105 -3.85 -18.15 -0.56
CA ARG A 105 -4.47 -19.45 -0.88
C ARG A 105 -3.85 -20.09 -2.13
N GLN A 106 -3.55 -19.29 -3.15
CA GLN A 106 -2.85 -19.76 -4.35
C GLN A 106 -1.42 -20.21 -4.04
N VAL A 107 -0.69 -19.46 -3.19
CA VAL A 107 0.64 -19.87 -2.72
C VAL A 107 0.58 -21.22 -2.03
N LEU A 108 -0.36 -21.42 -1.10
CA LEU A 108 -0.55 -22.71 -0.42
C LEU A 108 -0.87 -23.83 -1.41
N LEU A 109 -1.83 -23.61 -2.30
CA LEU A 109 -2.28 -24.58 -3.30
C LEU A 109 -1.15 -25.04 -4.24
N LEU A 110 -0.33 -24.12 -4.73
CA LEU A 110 0.69 -24.39 -5.75
C LEU A 110 2.05 -24.76 -5.16
N SER A 111 2.23 -24.64 -3.85
CA SER A 111 3.54 -24.84 -3.22
C SER A 111 4.01 -26.29 -3.19
N GLU A 112 3.10 -27.26 -3.22
CA GLU A 112 3.39 -28.67 -2.88
C GLU A 112 4.18 -28.79 -1.56
N SER A 113 3.85 -27.94 -0.58
CA SER A 113 4.55 -27.79 0.70
C SER A 113 6.05 -27.45 0.60
N ASN A 114 6.49 -26.86 -0.52
CA ASN A 114 7.87 -26.40 -0.72
C ASN A 114 8.14 -25.08 0.03
N PRO A 115 8.98 -25.06 1.09
CA PRO A 115 9.17 -23.86 1.91
C PRO A 115 9.79 -22.69 1.14
N LYS A 116 10.65 -22.96 0.15
CA LYS A 116 11.27 -21.90 -0.66
C LYS A 116 10.25 -21.21 -1.55
N TYR A 117 9.34 -21.98 -2.13
CA TYR A 117 8.25 -21.44 -2.95
C TYR A 117 7.33 -20.54 -2.11
N ILE A 118 6.90 -21.04 -0.94
CA ILE A 118 6.03 -20.29 -0.03
C ILE A 118 6.72 -19.00 0.43
N ALA A 119 7.98 -19.08 0.90
CA ALA A 119 8.74 -17.93 1.34
C ALA A 119 8.87 -16.86 0.24
N ASN A 120 9.11 -17.27 -1.01
CA ASN A 120 9.16 -16.34 -2.14
C ASN A 120 7.81 -15.70 -2.44
N GLY A 121 6.70 -16.43 -2.27
CA GLY A 121 5.34 -15.94 -2.45
C GLY A 121 4.94 -14.83 -1.46
N VAL A 122 5.58 -14.75 -0.28
CA VAL A 122 5.21 -13.79 0.76
C VAL A 122 6.28 -12.74 1.09
N ARG A 123 7.51 -12.89 0.59
CA ARG A 123 8.67 -12.04 0.93
C ARG A 123 8.44 -10.53 0.75
N HIS A 124 7.63 -10.13 -0.23
CA HIS A 124 7.43 -8.72 -0.60
C HIS A 124 6.03 -8.18 -0.25
N THR A 125 5.33 -8.83 0.69
CA THR A 125 3.95 -8.45 1.06
C THR A 125 3.86 -7.37 2.14
N HIS A 126 4.96 -7.10 2.86
CA HIS A 126 4.98 -6.18 4.00
C HIS A 126 4.55 -4.74 3.66
N GLY A 127 4.94 -4.22 2.48
CA GLY A 127 4.54 -2.88 2.04
C GLY A 127 3.03 -2.77 1.82
N LEU A 128 2.43 -3.78 1.20
CA LEU A 128 0.99 -3.86 0.98
C LEU A 128 0.22 -3.93 2.31
N TYR A 129 0.66 -4.80 3.23
CA TYR A 129 0.04 -4.88 4.55
C TYR A 129 0.18 -3.58 5.34
N ASN A 130 1.32 -2.88 5.26
CA ASN A 130 1.47 -1.58 5.89
C ASN A 130 0.45 -0.56 5.36
N ALA A 131 0.26 -0.50 4.03
CA ALA A 131 -0.73 0.38 3.41
C ALA A 131 -2.16 0.04 3.87
N ILE A 132 -2.50 -1.25 3.93
CA ILE A 132 -3.78 -1.73 4.46
C ILE A 132 -3.95 -1.32 5.93
N PHE A 133 -2.93 -1.50 6.78
CA PHE A 133 -3.00 -1.11 8.19
C PHE A 133 -3.24 0.38 8.36
N ARG A 134 -2.52 1.23 7.63
CA ARG A 134 -2.77 2.68 7.64
C ARG A 134 -4.19 3.01 7.20
N SER A 135 -4.71 2.33 6.18
CA SER A 135 -6.09 2.49 5.73
C SER A 135 -7.11 2.14 6.83
N ILE A 136 -6.92 1.01 7.52
CA ILE A 136 -7.75 0.59 8.64
C ILE A 136 -7.70 1.62 9.78
N LEU A 137 -6.51 2.11 10.13
CA LEU A 137 -6.33 3.15 11.15
C LEU A 137 -7.12 4.42 10.80
N ARG A 138 -7.07 4.87 9.54
CA ARG A 138 -7.90 6.00 9.07
C ARG A 138 -9.40 5.70 9.24
N LEU A 139 -9.84 4.49 8.88
CA LEU A 139 -11.24 4.07 8.96
C LEU A 139 -11.78 4.00 10.39
N VAL A 140 -10.95 3.64 11.37
CA VAL A 140 -11.33 3.66 12.81
C VAL A 140 -11.17 5.03 13.46
N GLY A 141 -10.62 6.01 12.73
CA GLY A 141 -10.48 7.39 13.20
C GLY A 141 -9.22 7.64 14.03
N GLU A 142 -8.19 6.82 13.87
CA GLU A 142 -6.88 7.08 14.46
C GLU A 142 -6.26 8.35 13.86
N GLU A 143 -5.82 9.26 14.71
CA GLU A 143 -5.20 10.51 14.29
C GLU A 143 -3.70 10.34 14.02
N LYS A 144 -3.05 9.42 14.74
CA LYS A 144 -1.60 9.21 14.64
C LYS A 144 -1.29 7.94 13.88
N ILE A 145 -1.09 8.10 12.58
CA ILE A 145 -0.73 7.00 11.70
C ILE A 145 0.77 7.03 11.47
N ALA A 146 1.43 5.96 11.89
CA ALA A 146 2.87 5.82 11.71
C ALA A 146 3.22 5.51 10.25
N TYR A 147 4.47 5.73 9.87
CA TYR A 147 4.97 5.26 8.59
C TYR A 147 5.43 3.80 8.64
N THR A 148 5.84 3.32 9.82
CA THR A 148 6.48 2.00 9.95
C THR A 148 5.47 0.87 10.06
N TYR A 149 5.80 -0.25 9.42
CA TYR A 149 5.01 -1.47 9.48
C TYR A 149 4.78 -1.99 10.91
N VAL A 150 5.82 -1.95 11.75
CA VAL A 150 5.76 -2.49 13.11
C VAL A 150 4.83 -1.66 14.00
N GLU A 151 4.87 -0.34 13.88
CA GLU A 151 4.01 0.56 14.66
C GLU A 151 2.55 0.45 14.20
N ASN A 152 2.32 0.43 12.88
CA ASN A 152 0.96 0.29 12.35
C ASN A 152 0.35 -1.09 12.66
N LEU A 153 1.14 -2.17 12.59
CA LEU A 153 0.68 -3.49 13.00
C LEU A 153 0.27 -3.49 14.48
N LYS A 154 1.08 -2.88 15.35
CA LYS A 154 0.75 -2.75 16.77
C LYS A 154 -0.55 -1.97 16.96
N ALA A 155 -0.68 -0.81 16.34
CA ALA A 155 -1.85 0.05 16.47
C ALA A 155 -3.12 -0.67 15.98
N VAL A 156 -3.10 -1.34 14.82
CA VAL A 156 -4.27 -2.09 14.31
C VAL A 156 -4.67 -3.23 15.24
N SER A 157 -3.71 -3.91 15.88
CA SER A 157 -4.00 -4.95 16.88
C SER A 157 -4.66 -4.43 18.16
N GLU A 158 -4.71 -3.12 18.39
CA GLU A 158 -5.47 -2.52 19.50
C GLU A 158 -6.97 -2.39 19.17
N TYR A 159 -7.33 -2.42 17.88
CA TYR A 159 -8.71 -2.27 17.39
C TYR A 159 -9.35 -3.59 16.93
N ILE A 160 -8.55 -4.57 16.52
CA ILE A 160 -9.02 -5.83 15.92
C ILE A 160 -8.43 -7.02 16.66
N ASP A 161 -9.27 -7.99 17.02
CA ASP A 161 -8.85 -9.25 17.62
C ASP A 161 -8.36 -10.25 16.55
N PHE A 162 -7.04 -10.29 16.35
CA PHE A 162 -6.36 -11.26 15.50
C PHE A 162 -4.96 -11.56 16.04
N ASN A 163 -4.34 -12.66 15.60
CA ASN A 163 -2.95 -12.97 15.93
C ASN A 163 -1.99 -12.12 15.07
N PRO A 164 -1.20 -11.18 15.64
CA PRO A 164 -0.26 -10.36 14.87
C PRO A 164 1.06 -11.06 14.58
N GLN A 165 1.31 -12.26 15.13
CA GLN A 165 2.59 -12.94 15.00
C GLN A 165 2.95 -13.32 13.55
N PRO A 166 2.03 -13.85 12.71
CA PRO A 166 2.35 -14.21 11.33
C PRO A 166 2.83 -13.02 10.49
N PHE A 167 2.27 -11.82 10.75
CA PHE A 167 2.69 -10.57 10.13
C PHE A 167 4.12 -10.16 10.52
N LYS A 168 4.58 -10.51 11.72
CA LYS A 168 5.98 -10.29 12.15
C LYS A 168 6.92 -11.32 11.55
N ASP A 169 6.47 -12.57 11.46
CA ASP A 169 7.28 -13.70 10.98
C ASP A 169 7.64 -13.55 9.50
N ILE A 170 6.70 -13.06 8.66
CA ILE A 170 6.98 -12.79 7.24
C ILE A 170 7.99 -11.66 7.00
N CYS A 171 8.19 -10.75 7.96
CA CYS A 171 9.23 -9.73 7.87
C CYS A 171 10.63 -10.27 8.17
N ARG A 172 10.73 -11.43 8.83
CA ARG A 172 11.98 -12.02 9.30
C ARG A 172 12.05 -13.51 8.99
N ILE A 173 11.79 -13.86 7.73
CA ILE A 173 11.84 -15.25 7.26
C ILE A 173 13.29 -15.75 7.35
N ALA A 174 13.53 -16.64 8.31
CA ALA A 174 14.77 -17.37 8.48
C ALA A 174 14.70 -18.74 7.78
N LYS A 175 15.85 -19.41 7.67
CA LYS A 175 15.96 -20.72 6.99
C LYS A 175 15.01 -21.78 7.58
N ASP A 176 14.82 -21.77 8.90
CA ASP A 176 14.06 -22.77 9.64
C ASP A 176 12.66 -22.28 10.06
N THR A 177 12.21 -21.14 9.51
CA THR A 177 10.84 -20.65 9.75
C THR A 177 9.84 -21.67 9.20
N PRO A 178 8.84 -22.11 9.99
CA PRO A 178 7.77 -23.02 9.53
C PRO A 178 6.78 -22.26 8.64
N ILE A 179 7.24 -21.86 7.45
CA ILE A 179 6.61 -20.83 6.62
C ILE A 179 5.21 -21.22 6.15
N GLU A 180 4.94 -22.50 5.94
CA GLU A 180 3.59 -22.97 5.59
C GLU A 180 2.59 -22.66 6.70
N GLY A 181 2.95 -22.98 7.96
CA GLY A 181 2.12 -22.65 9.13
C GLY A 181 1.94 -21.14 9.32
N VAL A 182 3.01 -20.37 9.10
CA VAL A 182 2.93 -18.89 9.12
C VAL A 182 1.92 -18.38 8.09
N VAL A 183 1.92 -18.92 6.87
CA VAL A 183 0.97 -18.50 5.83
C VAL A 183 -0.46 -18.93 6.15
N VAL A 184 -0.67 -20.11 6.74
CA VAL A 184 -1.98 -20.54 7.23
C VAL A 184 -2.52 -19.55 8.27
N ASP A 185 -1.71 -19.23 9.29
CA ASP A 185 -2.13 -18.28 10.34
C ASP A 185 -2.34 -16.86 9.79
N LEU A 186 -1.56 -16.46 8.78
CA LEU A 186 -1.73 -15.19 8.09
C LEU A 186 -3.07 -15.10 7.35
N VAL A 187 -3.50 -16.18 6.69
CA VAL A 187 -4.82 -16.26 6.04
C VAL A 187 -5.93 -16.11 7.07
N LEU A 188 -5.84 -16.82 8.21
CA LEU A 188 -6.83 -16.73 9.29
C LEU A 188 -6.92 -15.32 9.87
N ALA A 189 -5.77 -14.69 10.11
CA ALA A 189 -5.72 -13.33 10.62
C ALA A 189 -6.33 -12.32 9.62
N LEU A 190 -6.03 -12.46 8.33
CA LEU A 190 -6.62 -11.59 7.28
C LEU A 190 -8.13 -11.77 7.17
N VAL A 191 -8.67 -12.99 7.35
CA VAL A 191 -10.13 -13.22 7.38
C VAL A 191 -10.78 -12.45 8.52
N ASN A 192 -10.21 -12.48 9.73
CA ASN A 192 -10.73 -11.71 10.86
C ASN A 192 -10.69 -10.20 10.59
N ILE A 193 -9.63 -9.71 9.95
CA ILE A 193 -9.50 -8.29 9.58
C ILE A 193 -10.54 -7.90 8.54
N VAL A 194 -10.80 -8.74 7.53
CA VAL A 194 -11.87 -8.51 6.54
C VAL A 194 -13.23 -8.41 7.23
N ASP A 195 -13.55 -9.37 8.10
CA ASP A 195 -14.83 -9.39 8.82
C ASP A 195 -15.03 -8.15 9.70
N PHE A 196 -13.96 -7.58 10.23
CA PHE A 196 -14.00 -6.31 10.95
C PHE A 196 -14.28 -5.14 10.00
N VAL A 197 -13.50 -5.01 8.91
CA VAL A 197 -13.63 -3.90 7.94
C VAL A 197 -14.99 -3.89 7.24
N ASP A 198 -15.54 -5.07 6.93
CA ASP A 198 -16.86 -5.23 6.31
C ASP A 198 -17.98 -4.69 7.22
N LYS A 199 -17.83 -4.85 8.54
CA LYS A 199 -18.82 -4.40 9.54
C LYS A 199 -18.68 -2.93 9.92
N LEU A 200 -17.66 -2.22 9.45
CA LEU A 200 -17.48 -0.80 9.75
C LEU A 200 -18.60 0.01 9.11
N ASN A 201 -19.42 0.65 9.95
CA ASN A 201 -20.46 1.56 9.50
C ASN A 201 -19.85 2.93 9.17
N ILE A 202 -19.36 3.08 7.95
CA ILE A 202 -18.80 4.33 7.43
C ILE A 202 -19.91 5.14 6.80
N LYS A 203 -20.19 6.31 7.37
CA LYS A 203 -21.10 7.31 6.81
C LYS A 203 -20.40 8.15 5.73
#